data_AF-A0A660VEM6-F1
#
_entry.id   AF-A0A660VEM6-F1
#
_cell.length_a   1.000
_cell.length_b   1.000
_cell.length_c   1.000
_cell.angle_alpha   90.00
_cell.angle_beta   90.00
_cell.angle_gamma   90.00
#
_symmetry.space_group_name_H-M   'P 1'
#
loop_
_entity.id
_entity.type
_entity.pdbx_description
1 polymer ?
#
loop_
_entity_poly.entity_id
_entity_poly.type
_entity_poly.pdbx_seq_one_letter_code
_entity_poly.pdbx_strand_id
1 'polypeptide(L)'
;MFGVTLALYASTLLPDVGLWDTAEFQAIGPVLGTAHPTGYPTYTLIAWLASVVLQPFGNEAYRADLLSALLMAAAAALLAVGAVQTTRRWPLGLLAGFAFGVTPVAWKWGLRADPHALHVFFAALLLVLLAAWAGRRERDEQRAGWWLLAAAVVFGLSLGNHALTLLLAPGIAAYVLMVAPRILWRQWRLVLACAGAIALVAALVYLYLPLRSAMDPPLDYANPETWESFWYVVLGEQFQGSFGPLSPFADIVASTRDELV
;
A
#
# COMPACT_ATOMS: atom_id res chain seq x y z
N MET A 1 8.48 17.13 -8.18
CA MET A 1 7.42 16.12 -8.31
C MET A 1 6.47 16.19 -7.13
N PHE A 2 6.90 15.72 -5.95
CA PHE A 2 6.10 15.73 -4.71
C PHE A 2 5.29 17.02 -4.49
N GLY A 3 5.95 18.18 -4.40
CA GLY A 3 5.25 19.44 -4.09
C GLY A 3 4.21 19.87 -5.14
N VAL A 4 4.47 19.59 -6.43
CA VAL A 4 3.52 19.92 -7.52
C VAL A 4 2.29 19.01 -7.44
N THR A 5 2.50 17.71 -7.26
CA THR A 5 1.41 16.73 -7.11
C THR A 5 0.60 16.98 -5.83
N LEU A 6 1.27 17.31 -4.72
CA LEU A 6 0.62 17.62 -3.45
C LEU A 6 -0.22 18.89 -3.57
N ALA A 7 0.31 19.96 -4.16
CA ALA A 7 -0.45 21.20 -4.36
C ALA A 7 -1.70 20.95 -5.21
N LEU A 8 -1.58 20.11 -6.25
CA LEU A 8 -2.69 19.73 -7.11
C LEU A 8 -3.79 19.00 -6.34
N TYR A 9 -3.45 17.95 -5.58
CA TYR A 9 -4.41 17.21 -4.77
C TYR A 9 -4.99 18.06 -3.64
N ALA A 10 -4.17 18.81 -2.92
CA ALA A 10 -4.62 19.71 -1.85
C ALA A 10 -5.60 20.77 -2.35
N SER A 11 -5.48 21.22 -3.60
CA SER A 11 -6.40 22.18 -4.20
C SER A 11 -7.75 21.59 -4.64
N THR A 12 -7.85 20.26 -4.68
CA THR A 12 -9.06 19.53 -5.14
C THR A 12 -9.53 18.50 -4.12
N LEU A 13 -9.01 18.56 -2.89
CA LEU A 13 -9.26 17.62 -1.80
C LEU A 13 -10.75 17.62 -1.42
N LEU A 14 -11.26 16.47 -0.98
CA LEU A 14 -12.58 16.41 -0.37
C LEU A 14 -12.56 17.28 0.91
N PRO A 15 -13.48 18.26 1.05
CA PRO A 15 -13.39 19.23 2.15
C PRO A 15 -14.00 18.72 3.47
N ASP A 16 -14.81 17.67 3.42
CA ASP A 16 -15.60 17.18 4.55
C ASP A 16 -15.78 15.65 4.50
N VAL A 17 -16.59 15.12 5.41
CA VAL A 17 -16.86 13.69 5.54
C VAL A 17 -17.36 13.09 4.22
N GLY A 18 -16.72 12.00 3.79
CA GLY A 18 -17.08 11.24 2.60
C GLY A 18 -18.25 10.29 2.84
N LEU A 19 -18.36 9.30 1.95
CA LEU A 19 -19.34 8.21 2.07
C LEU A 19 -18.60 6.87 2.03
N TRP A 20 -19.26 5.83 2.56
CA TRP A 20 -18.74 4.45 2.55
C TRP A 20 -17.35 4.37 3.22
N ASP A 21 -16.44 3.61 2.62
CA ASP A 21 -15.07 3.39 3.07
C ASP A 21 -14.35 4.71 3.39
N THR A 22 -14.58 5.77 2.60
CA THR A 22 -13.93 7.07 2.88
C THR A 22 -14.32 7.62 4.25
N ALA A 23 -15.60 7.56 4.63
CA ALA A 23 -16.04 8.04 5.93
C ALA A 23 -15.45 7.21 7.08
N GLU A 24 -15.35 5.89 6.89
CA GLU A 24 -14.70 5.00 7.85
C GLU A 24 -13.21 5.33 8.00
N PHE A 25 -12.47 5.43 6.89
CA PHE A 25 -11.04 5.73 6.93
C PHE A 25 -10.72 7.15 7.43
N GLN A 26 -11.66 8.09 7.32
CA GLN A 26 -11.60 9.39 7.98
C GLN A 26 -11.75 9.28 9.51
N ALA A 27 -12.59 8.35 9.98
CA ALA A 27 -12.95 8.23 11.40
C ALA A 27 -12.02 7.30 12.21
N ILE A 28 -11.45 6.26 11.61
CA ILE A 28 -10.64 5.26 12.36
C ILE A 28 -9.35 5.84 12.94
N GLY A 29 -8.71 6.81 12.27
CA GLY A 29 -7.44 7.40 12.69
C GLY A 29 -7.55 8.13 14.03
N PRO A 30 -8.48 9.10 14.17
CA PRO A 30 -8.71 9.83 15.44
C PRO A 30 -8.99 8.94 16.66
N VAL A 31 -9.73 7.83 16.49
CA VAL A 31 -10.11 6.93 17.61
C VAL A 31 -9.21 5.69 17.73
N LEU A 32 -8.23 5.56 16.82
CA LEU A 32 -7.40 4.36 16.67
C LEU A 32 -8.28 3.10 16.63
N GLY A 33 -9.26 3.03 15.72
CA GLY A 33 -10.26 1.94 15.65
C GLY A 33 -9.80 0.69 14.90
N THR A 34 -10.70 -0.22 14.56
CA THR A 34 -10.45 -1.30 13.60
C THR A 34 -11.35 -1.10 12.38
N ALA A 35 -10.82 -1.37 11.18
CA ALA A 35 -11.53 -1.16 9.92
C ALA A 35 -12.17 -2.46 9.43
N HIS A 36 -13.09 -2.32 8.47
CA HIS A 36 -13.64 -3.46 7.74
C HIS A 36 -12.54 -4.37 7.15
N PRO A 37 -12.86 -5.65 6.90
CA PRO A 37 -11.92 -6.60 6.31
C PRO A 37 -11.23 -6.04 5.05
N THR A 38 -9.91 -6.12 4.89
CA THR A 38 -8.97 -7.00 5.62
C THR A 38 -8.37 -6.43 6.92
N GLY A 39 -9.00 -5.40 7.50
CA GLY A 39 -8.65 -4.81 8.80
C GLY A 39 -7.65 -3.64 8.73
N TYR A 40 -6.86 -3.55 7.66
CA TYR A 40 -5.96 -2.43 7.34
C TYR A 40 -5.06 -1.92 8.50
N PRO A 41 -4.49 -2.78 9.37
CA PRO A 41 -3.79 -2.32 10.58
C PRO A 41 -2.64 -1.34 10.30
N THR A 42 -1.88 -1.52 9.23
CA THR A 42 -0.80 -0.59 8.86
C THR A 42 -1.36 0.79 8.49
N TYR A 43 -2.46 0.84 7.73
CA TYR A 43 -3.12 2.10 7.41
C TYR A 43 -3.60 2.79 8.67
N THR A 44 -4.28 2.06 9.55
CA THR A 44 -4.87 2.61 10.78
C THR A 44 -3.82 3.22 11.70
N LEU A 45 -2.69 2.54 11.89
CA LEU A 45 -1.57 3.07 12.69
C LEU A 45 -0.98 4.35 12.08
N ILE A 46 -0.87 4.42 10.75
CA ILE A 46 -0.38 5.61 10.04
C ILE A 46 -1.43 6.73 10.08
N ALA A 47 -2.72 6.40 9.95
CA ALA A 47 -3.83 7.34 10.02
C ALA A 47 -3.96 7.96 11.41
N TRP A 48 -3.73 7.19 12.47
CA TRP A 48 -3.64 7.71 13.84
C TRP A 48 -2.44 8.65 14.00
N LEU A 49 -1.25 8.26 13.51
CA LEU A 49 -0.09 9.15 13.57
C LEU A 49 -0.35 10.45 12.80
N ALA A 50 -0.99 10.36 11.64
CA ALA A 50 -1.37 11.52 10.84
C ALA A 50 -2.44 12.39 11.55
N SER A 51 -3.42 11.81 12.24
CA SER A 51 -4.43 12.56 12.98
C SER A 51 -3.81 13.41 14.10
N VAL A 52 -2.71 12.95 14.70
CA VAL A 52 -1.92 13.66 15.71
C VAL A 52 -1.00 14.72 15.08
N VAL A 53 -0.22 14.36 14.05
CA VAL A 53 0.78 15.27 13.46
C VAL A 53 0.15 16.37 12.62
N LEU A 54 -1.00 16.08 11.97
CA LEU A 54 -1.71 17.02 11.11
C LEU A 54 -2.78 17.83 11.86
N GLN A 55 -2.79 17.81 13.20
CA GLN A 55 -3.73 18.59 14.02
C GLN A 55 -3.89 20.07 13.63
N PRO A 56 -2.84 20.78 13.16
CA PRO A 56 -2.99 22.18 12.75
C PRO A 56 -3.82 22.40 11.48
N PHE A 57 -4.16 21.36 10.72
CA PHE A 57 -4.76 21.47 9.39
C PHE A 57 -6.21 20.99 9.39
N GLY A 58 -7.17 21.87 9.13
CA GLY A 58 -8.58 21.51 8.89
C GLY A 58 -9.24 20.70 10.02
N ASN A 59 -10.36 20.04 9.68
CA ASN A 59 -11.05 19.08 10.55
C ASN A 59 -10.46 17.66 10.40
N GLU A 60 -10.97 16.69 11.15
CA GLU A 60 -10.44 15.30 11.14
C GLU A 60 -10.56 14.62 9.78
N ALA A 61 -11.70 14.78 9.10
CA ALA A 61 -11.93 14.25 7.75
C ALA A 61 -10.89 14.78 6.76
N TYR A 62 -10.68 16.10 6.75
CA TYR A 62 -9.69 16.77 5.91
C TYR A 62 -8.27 16.25 6.15
N ARG A 63 -7.88 15.97 7.41
CA ARG A 63 -6.53 15.45 7.74
C ARG A 63 -6.30 14.04 7.18
N ALA A 64 -7.33 13.19 7.22
CA ALA A 64 -7.26 11.86 6.63
C ALA A 64 -7.18 11.91 5.10
N ASP A 65 -7.94 12.82 4.47
CA ASP A 65 -7.85 13.06 3.03
C ASP A 65 -6.47 13.63 2.64
N LEU A 66 -5.91 14.51 3.48
CA LEU A 66 -4.57 15.08 3.30
C LEU A 66 -3.48 14.00 3.42
N LEU A 67 -3.64 13.01 4.30
CA LEU A 67 -2.75 11.85 4.36
C LEU A 67 -2.71 11.11 3.01
N SER A 68 -3.87 10.84 2.40
CA SER A 68 -3.93 10.23 1.07
C SER A 68 -3.22 11.09 0.01
N ALA A 69 -3.42 12.41 0.01
CA ALA A 69 -2.72 13.32 -0.90
C ALA A 69 -1.20 13.29 -0.71
N LEU A 70 -0.71 13.27 0.54
CA LEU A 70 0.71 13.15 0.86
C LEU A 70 1.30 11.83 0.36
N LEU A 71 0.60 10.72 0.57
CA LEU A 71 1.03 9.39 0.14
C LEU A 71 1.08 9.28 -1.39
N MET A 72 0.06 9.77 -2.08
CA MET A 72 0.02 9.74 -3.54
C MET A 72 1.04 10.69 -4.18
N ALA A 73 1.29 11.86 -3.58
CA ALA A 73 2.37 12.74 -4.00
C ALA A 73 3.75 12.12 -3.78
N ALA A 74 3.94 11.39 -2.68
CA ALA A 74 5.17 10.63 -2.42
C ALA A 74 5.35 9.47 -3.42
N ALA A 75 4.27 8.76 -3.75
CA ALA A 75 4.29 7.72 -4.77
C ALA A 75 4.70 8.28 -6.15
N ALA A 76 4.12 9.40 -6.57
CA ALA A 76 4.49 10.09 -7.82
C ALA A 76 5.97 10.49 -7.83
N ALA A 77 6.50 10.98 -6.71
CA ALA A 77 7.92 11.30 -6.57
C ALA A 77 8.82 10.07 -6.64
N LEU A 78 8.44 8.96 -5.99
CA LEU A 78 9.17 7.69 -6.03
C LEU A 78 9.20 7.09 -7.44
N LEU A 79 8.07 7.15 -8.16
CA LEU A 79 8.00 6.72 -9.56
C LEU A 79 8.90 7.57 -10.45
N ALA A 80 8.97 8.89 -10.22
CA ALA A 80 9.93 9.74 -10.90
C ALA A 80 11.38 9.29 -10.62
N VAL A 81 11.74 9.01 -9.36
CA VAL A 81 13.07 8.50 -9.00
C VAL A 81 13.35 7.15 -9.69
N GLY A 82 12.40 6.22 -9.68
CA GLY A 82 12.52 4.94 -10.38
C GLY A 82 12.78 5.10 -11.87
N ALA A 83 12.01 5.96 -12.54
CA ALA A 83 12.20 6.27 -13.95
C ALA A 83 13.56 6.94 -14.24
N VAL A 84 14.07 7.81 -13.35
CA VAL A 84 15.44 8.35 -13.48
C VAL A 84 16.49 7.25 -13.32
N GLN A 85 16.32 6.32 -12.39
CA GLN A 85 17.27 5.22 -12.19
C GLN A 85 17.38 4.33 -13.44
N THR A 86 16.25 4.06 -14.10
CA THR A 86 16.20 3.21 -15.30
C THR A 86 16.69 3.95 -16.55
N THR A 87 16.21 5.17 -16.79
CA THR A 87 16.47 5.92 -18.03
C THR A 87 17.75 6.76 -17.99
N ARG A 88 18.26 7.05 -16.78
CA ARG A 88 19.32 8.03 -16.51
C ARG A 88 18.99 9.45 -16.99
N ARG A 89 17.71 9.77 -17.19
CA ARG A 89 17.24 11.08 -17.68
C ARG A 89 16.22 11.68 -16.74
N TRP A 90 16.60 12.75 -16.02
CA TRP A 90 15.71 13.43 -15.09
C TRP A 90 14.41 13.98 -15.72
N PRO A 91 14.38 14.47 -16.99
CA PRO A 91 13.13 14.94 -17.57
C PRO A 91 12.11 13.82 -17.79
N LEU A 92 12.57 12.61 -18.17
CA LEU A 92 11.69 11.45 -18.32
C LEU A 92 11.15 10.97 -16.98
N GLY A 93 11.96 11.08 -15.92
CA GLY A 93 11.48 10.82 -14.56
C GLY A 93 10.40 11.79 -14.12
N LEU A 94 10.59 13.09 -14.35
CA LEU A 94 9.54 14.07 -14.07
C LEU A 94 8.28 13.82 -14.90
N LEU A 95 8.42 13.53 -16.19
CA LEU A 95 7.27 13.22 -17.03
C LEU A 95 6.50 11.98 -16.51
N ALA A 96 7.20 10.91 -16.13
CA ALA A 96 6.58 9.69 -15.62
C ALA A 96 5.82 9.94 -14.30
N GLY A 97 6.45 10.61 -13.33
CA GLY A 97 5.81 10.91 -12.05
C GLY A 97 4.61 11.84 -12.19
N PHE A 98 4.70 12.85 -13.07
CA PHE A 98 3.60 13.78 -13.32
C PHE A 98 2.45 13.08 -14.04
N ALA A 99 2.75 12.33 -15.11
CA ALA A 99 1.76 11.58 -15.88
C ALA A 99 0.99 10.60 -14.98
N PHE A 100 1.70 9.91 -14.06
CA PHE A 100 1.07 9.09 -13.03
C PHE A 100 0.13 9.89 -12.14
N GLY A 101 0.61 11.01 -11.58
CA GLY A 101 -0.14 11.82 -10.63
C GLY A 101 -1.42 12.42 -11.20
N VAL A 102 -1.48 12.69 -12.51
CA VAL A 102 -2.67 13.25 -13.17
C VAL A 102 -3.61 12.18 -13.73
N THR A 103 -3.30 10.88 -13.57
CA THR A 103 -4.25 9.83 -14.00
C THR A 103 -5.53 9.88 -13.16
N PRO A 104 -6.70 9.56 -13.73
CA PRO A 104 -7.97 9.59 -12.98
C PRO A 104 -7.96 8.72 -11.72
N VAL A 105 -7.30 7.56 -11.77
CA VAL A 105 -7.21 6.62 -10.63
C VAL A 105 -6.33 7.19 -9.53
N ALA A 106 -5.13 7.67 -9.86
CA ALA A 106 -4.24 8.27 -8.87
C ALA A 106 -4.86 9.52 -8.24
N TRP A 107 -5.50 10.35 -9.07
CA TRP A 107 -6.19 11.54 -8.61
C TRP A 107 -7.31 11.18 -7.64
N LYS A 108 -8.21 10.26 -8.00
CA LYS A 108 -9.32 9.80 -7.15
C LYS A 108 -8.85 9.38 -5.76
N TRP A 109 -7.77 8.59 -5.67
CA TRP A 109 -7.22 8.15 -4.38
C TRP A 109 -6.43 9.24 -3.66
N GLY A 110 -5.95 10.26 -4.37
CA GLY A 110 -5.30 11.43 -3.76
C GLY A 110 -6.28 12.45 -3.16
N LEU A 111 -7.58 12.40 -3.47
CA LEU A 111 -8.56 13.38 -3.00
C LEU A 111 -9.19 13.06 -1.65
N ARG A 112 -9.12 11.80 -1.20
CA ARG A 112 -9.92 11.32 -0.08
C ARG A 112 -9.24 10.17 0.67
N ALA A 113 -9.62 9.95 1.91
CA ALA A 113 -9.15 8.87 2.74
C ALA A 113 -9.44 7.53 2.05
N ASP A 114 -8.37 6.84 1.69
CA ASP A 114 -8.43 5.59 0.94
C ASP A 114 -7.13 4.80 1.15
N PRO A 115 -7.19 3.53 1.62
CA PRO A 115 -6.00 2.70 1.86
C PRO A 115 -5.23 2.34 0.58
N HIS A 116 -5.84 2.50 -0.60
CA HIS A 116 -5.15 2.34 -1.87
C HIS A 116 -4.03 3.38 -2.04
N ALA A 117 -4.16 4.58 -1.46
CA ALA A 117 -3.10 5.59 -1.49
C ALA A 117 -1.81 5.08 -0.83
N LEU A 118 -1.94 4.43 0.33
CA LEU A 118 -0.82 3.81 1.03
C LEU A 118 -0.26 2.60 0.27
N HIS A 119 -1.14 1.80 -0.35
CA HIS A 119 -0.72 0.64 -1.14
C HIS A 119 0.14 1.06 -2.34
N VAL A 120 -0.29 2.09 -3.08
CA VAL A 120 0.44 2.64 -4.22
C VAL A 120 1.78 3.22 -3.78
N PHE A 121 1.82 3.95 -2.65
CA PHE A 121 3.06 4.43 -2.06
C PHE A 121 4.04 3.29 -1.77
N PHE A 122 3.60 2.22 -1.10
CA PHE A 122 4.44 1.07 -0.83
C PHE A 122 4.90 0.37 -2.11
N ALA A 123 4.04 0.19 -3.10
CA ALA A 123 4.43 -0.38 -4.39
C ALA A 123 5.53 0.45 -5.07
N ALA A 124 5.38 1.78 -5.12
CA ALA A 124 6.41 2.66 -5.68
C ALA A 124 7.73 2.61 -4.87
N LEU A 125 7.64 2.55 -3.54
CA LEU A 125 8.80 2.44 -2.66
C LEU A 125 9.53 1.11 -2.87
N LEU A 126 8.81 0.00 -2.97
CA LEU A 126 9.37 -1.32 -3.26
C LEU A 126 10.15 -1.32 -4.58
N LEU A 127 9.59 -0.74 -5.64
CA LEU A 127 10.29 -0.62 -6.93
C LEU A 127 11.61 0.15 -6.78
N VAL A 128 11.60 1.28 -6.07
CA VAL A 128 12.81 2.09 -5.83
C VAL A 128 13.84 1.34 -5.00
N LEU A 129 13.43 0.64 -3.93
CA LEU A 129 14.33 -0.12 -3.06
C LEU A 129 14.95 -1.32 -3.79
N LEU A 130 14.17 -2.04 -4.60
CA LEU A 130 14.64 -3.18 -5.39
C LEU A 130 15.62 -2.74 -6.49
N ALA A 131 15.32 -1.64 -7.19
CA ALA A 131 16.25 -1.05 -8.15
C ALA A 131 17.55 -0.57 -7.48
N ALA A 132 17.42 0.05 -6.30
CA ALA A 132 18.55 0.53 -5.52
C ALA A 132 19.44 -0.61 -5.01
N TRP A 133 18.84 -1.74 -4.59
CA TRP A 133 19.53 -2.98 -4.27
C TRP A 133 20.31 -3.48 -5.49
N ALA A 134 19.61 -3.72 -6.61
CA ALA A 134 20.21 -4.29 -7.82
C ALA A 134 21.40 -3.47 -8.33
N GLY A 135 21.25 -2.14 -8.42
CA GLY A 135 22.31 -1.25 -8.90
C GLY A 135 23.52 -1.11 -7.98
N ARG A 136 23.42 -1.51 -6.70
CA ARG A 136 24.53 -1.42 -5.73
C ARG A 136 25.27 -2.74 -5.54
N ARG A 137 24.68 -3.86 -5.95
CA ARG A 137 25.27 -5.20 -5.78
C ARG A 137 26.67 -5.33 -6.38
N GLU A 138 26.89 -4.74 -7.55
CA GLU A 138 28.19 -4.82 -8.25
C GLU A 138 29.33 -4.13 -7.48
N ARG A 139 29.00 -3.13 -6.66
CA ARG A 139 29.98 -2.36 -5.89
C ARG A 139 30.22 -2.96 -4.52
N ASP A 140 29.14 -3.33 -3.83
CA ASP A 140 29.18 -3.87 -2.47
C ASP A 140 27.94 -4.74 -2.23
N GLU A 141 28.12 -6.05 -2.40
CA GLU A 141 27.04 -7.04 -2.28
C GLU A 141 26.47 -7.10 -0.84
N GLN A 142 27.32 -6.92 0.16
CA GLN A 142 26.90 -6.96 1.57
C GLN A 142 26.08 -5.72 1.93
N ARG A 143 26.54 -4.52 1.54
CA ARG A 143 25.77 -3.29 1.77
C ARG A 143 24.51 -3.23 0.94
N ALA A 144 24.51 -3.80 -0.27
CA ALA A 144 23.30 -3.93 -1.07
C ALA A 144 22.22 -4.70 -0.30
N GLY A 145 22.58 -5.77 0.43
CA GLY A 145 21.65 -6.59 1.23
C GLY A 145 20.71 -5.79 2.15
N TRP A 146 21.15 -4.67 2.71
CA TRP A 146 20.30 -3.79 3.52
C TRP A 146 19.11 -3.19 2.76
N TRP A 147 19.26 -2.92 1.46
CA TRP A 147 18.16 -2.43 0.61
C TRP A 147 17.12 -3.51 0.34
N LEU A 148 17.57 -4.77 0.18
CA LEU A 148 16.66 -5.91 0.04
C LEU A 148 15.92 -6.19 1.35
N LEU A 149 16.60 -6.07 2.49
CA LEU A 149 15.98 -6.20 3.80
C LEU A 149 14.98 -5.06 4.06
N ALA A 150 15.30 -3.83 3.68
CA ALA A 150 14.36 -2.71 3.75
C ALA A 150 13.13 -2.95 2.86
N ALA A 151 13.31 -3.47 1.64
CA ALA A 151 12.19 -3.87 0.79
C ALA A 151 11.34 -4.97 1.44
N ALA A 152 11.96 -5.94 2.12
CA ALA A 152 11.25 -6.99 2.86
C ALA A 152 10.42 -6.42 4.03
N VAL A 153 10.94 -5.47 4.80
CA VAL A 153 10.20 -4.78 5.85
C VAL A 153 9.01 -4.00 5.27
N VAL A 154 9.21 -3.24 4.18
CA VAL A 154 8.14 -2.51 3.49
C VAL A 154 7.08 -3.47 2.94
N PHE A 155 7.48 -4.62 2.42
CA PHE A 155 6.54 -5.64 1.95
C PHE A 155 5.69 -6.18 3.10
N GLY A 156 6.29 -6.46 4.27
CA GLY A 156 5.58 -6.85 5.49
C GLY A 156 4.58 -5.79 5.96
N LEU A 157 4.96 -4.50 5.97
CA LEU A 157 4.03 -3.41 6.28
C LEU A 157 2.89 -3.32 5.26
N SER A 158 3.20 -3.50 3.97
CA SER A 158 2.20 -3.45 2.90
C SER A 158 1.18 -4.59 2.97
N LEU A 159 1.57 -5.78 3.49
CA LEU A 159 0.62 -6.86 3.78
C LEU A 159 -0.44 -6.43 4.80
N GLY A 160 -0.03 -5.73 5.86
CA GLY A 160 -0.97 -5.14 6.84
C GLY A 160 -1.76 -3.94 6.32
N ASN A 161 -1.55 -3.51 5.07
CA ASN A 161 -2.39 -2.50 4.40
C ASN A 161 -3.34 -3.15 3.41
N HIS A 162 -2.86 -4.02 2.52
CA HIS A 162 -3.72 -4.60 1.49
C HIS A 162 -3.20 -5.95 1.00
N ALA A 163 -4.08 -6.95 0.96
CA ALA A 163 -3.76 -8.30 0.46
C ALA A 163 -3.26 -8.33 -1.01
N LEU A 164 -3.60 -7.32 -1.83
CA LEU A 164 -3.08 -7.17 -3.20
C LEU A 164 -1.55 -7.14 -3.27
N THR A 165 -0.88 -6.79 -2.17
CA THR A 165 0.59 -6.88 -2.03
C THR A 165 1.12 -8.28 -2.38
N LEU A 166 0.36 -9.35 -2.09
CA LEU A 166 0.76 -10.72 -2.42
C LEU A 166 0.92 -10.94 -3.93
N LEU A 167 0.18 -10.22 -4.78
CA LEU A 167 0.31 -10.29 -6.23
C LEU A 167 1.65 -9.72 -6.74
N LEU A 168 2.32 -8.89 -5.93
CA LEU A 168 3.66 -8.40 -6.25
C LEU A 168 4.74 -9.45 -5.96
N ALA A 169 4.47 -10.44 -5.09
CA ALA A 169 5.48 -11.40 -4.65
C ALA A 169 6.12 -12.21 -5.80
N PRO A 170 5.36 -12.78 -6.77
CA PRO A 170 5.96 -13.51 -7.89
C PRO A 170 6.86 -12.61 -8.76
N GLY A 171 6.42 -11.38 -9.02
CA GLY A 171 7.21 -10.41 -9.80
C GLY A 171 8.50 -9.99 -9.10
N ILE A 172 8.43 -9.73 -7.79
CA ILE A 172 9.61 -9.41 -6.97
C ILE A 172 10.56 -10.61 -6.90
N ALA A 173 10.04 -11.82 -6.66
CA ALA A 173 10.85 -13.04 -6.62
C ALA A 173 11.55 -13.28 -7.96
N ALA A 174 10.82 -13.17 -9.07
CA ALA A 174 11.39 -13.30 -10.41
C ALA A 174 12.48 -12.25 -10.65
N TYR A 175 12.23 -10.97 -10.33
CA TYR A 175 13.22 -9.91 -10.45
C TYR A 175 14.48 -10.20 -9.62
N VAL A 176 14.33 -10.59 -8.36
CA VAL A 176 15.44 -10.93 -7.46
C VAL A 176 16.26 -12.11 -8.01
N LEU A 177 15.60 -13.15 -8.53
CA LEU A 177 16.27 -14.31 -9.14
C LEU A 177 16.93 -13.98 -10.49
N MET A 178 16.36 -13.07 -11.28
CA MET A 178 17.00 -12.59 -12.52
C MET A 178 18.26 -11.77 -12.22
N VAL A 179 18.21 -10.87 -11.24
CA VAL A 179 19.35 -10.04 -10.84
C VAL A 179 20.41 -10.87 -10.10
N ALA A 180 19.99 -11.86 -9.32
CA ALA A 180 20.86 -12.65 -8.45
C ALA A 180 20.51 -14.15 -8.49
N PRO A 181 20.79 -14.86 -9.60
CA PRO A 181 20.32 -16.23 -9.84
C PRO A 181 20.84 -17.26 -8.83
N ARG A 182 21.92 -16.94 -8.10
CA ARG A 182 22.51 -17.81 -7.07
C ARG A 182 22.22 -17.36 -5.64
N ILE A 183 21.32 -16.39 -5.43
CA ILE A 183 21.05 -15.79 -4.12
C ILE A 183 20.60 -16.83 -3.09
N LEU A 184 19.81 -17.82 -3.51
CA LEU A 184 19.28 -18.87 -2.64
C LEU A 184 20.36 -19.76 -2.03
N TRP A 185 21.51 -19.94 -2.70
CA TRP A 185 22.62 -20.76 -2.21
C TRP A 185 23.75 -19.92 -1.61
N ARG A 186 24.11 -18.79 -2.24
CA ARG A 186 25.24 -17.94 -1.79
C ARG A 186 24.87 -16.98 -0.68
N GLN A 187 23.61 -16.56 -0.59
CA GLN A 187 23.11 -15.58 0.37
C GLN A 187 21.86 -16.07 1.10
N TRP A 188 21.74 -17.38 1.35
CA TRP A 188 20.57 -17.98 2.00
C TRP A 188 20.23 -17.32 3.34
N ARG A 189 21.24 -16.85 4.10
CA ARG A 189 21.04 -16.10 5.36
C ARG A 189 20.30 -14.78 5.14
N LEU A 190 20.61 -14.05 4.06
CA LEU A 190 19.90 -12.83 3.70
C LEU A 190 18.46 -13.14 3.28
N VAL A 191 18.26 -14.22 2.52
CA VAL A 191 16.91 -14.67 2.12
C VAL A 191 16.07 -15.02 3.35
N LEU A 192 16.63 -15.77 4.31
CA LEU A 192 15.96 -16.05 5.58
C LEU A 192 15.71 -14.79 6.41
N ALA A 193 16.66 -13.84 6.44
CA ALA A 193 16.46 -12.56 7.12
C ALA A 193 15.31 -11.76 6.48
N CYS A 194 15.20 -11.75 5.15
CA CYS A 194 14.11 -11.10 4.44
C CYS A 194 12.76 -11.79 4.71
N ALA A 195 12.71 -13.12 4.62
CA ALA A 195 11.50 -13.89 4.92
C ALA A 195 11.06 -13.71 6.39
N GLY A 196 12.01 -13.76 7.32
CA GLY A 196 11.78 -13.51 8.74
C GLY A 196 11.30 -12.08 9.00
N ALA A 197 11.88 -11.08 8.32
CA ALA A 197 11.44 -9.69 8.43
C ALA A 197 10.00 -9.49 7.91
N ILE A 198 9.66 -10.09 6.76
CA ILE A 198 8.28 -10.04 6.23
C ILE A 198 7.30 -10.64 7.25
N ALA A 199 7.60 -11.86 7.72
CA ALA A 199 6.73 -12.57 8.65
C ALA A 199 6.59 -11.83 10.00
N LEU A 200 7.71 -11.37 10.56
CA LEU A 200 7.71 -10.65 11.83
C LEU A 200 6.95 -9.32 11.73
N VAL A 201 7.23 -8.52 10.71
CA VAL A 201 6.58 -7.21 10.54
C VAL A 201 5.09 -7.39 10.29
N ALA A 202 4.69 -8.32 9.41
CA ALA A 202 3.29 -8.64 9.18
C ALA A 202 2.59 -9.10 10.48
N ALA A 203 3.20 -10.01 11.23
CA ALA A 203 2.64 -10.46 12.51
C ALA A 203 2.50 -9.31 13.51
N LEU A 204 3.52 -8.45 13.63
CA LEU A 204 3.49 -7.30 14.54
C LEU A 204 2.39 -6.30 14.18
N VAL A 205 2.18 -5.99 12.89
CA VAL A 205 1.08 -5.09 12.51
C VAL A 205 -0.27 -5.76 12.68
N TYR A 206 -0.43 -7.05 12.39
CA TYR A 206 -1.71 -7.73 12.56
C TYR A 206 -2.07 -7.98 14.03
N LEU A 207 -1.08 -8.09 14.94
CA LEU A 207 -1.33 -8.13 16.39
C LEU A 207 -2.08 -6.89 16.89
N TYR A 208 -2.05 -5.77 16.14
CA TYR A 208 -2.88 -4.61 16.42
C TYR A 208 -4.36 -4.94 16.56
N LEU A 209 -4.91 -5.80 15.69
CA LEU A 209 -6.36 -6.05 15.64
C LEU A 209 -6.90 -6.64 16.96
N PRO A 210 -6.42 -7.80 17.44
CA PRO A 210 -6.95 -8.38 18.69
C PRO A 210 -6.58 -7.53 19.91
N LEU A 211 -5.40 -6.91 19.92
CA LEU A 211 -4.99 -6.06 21.05
C LEU A 211 -5.86 -4.82 21.15
N ARG A 212 -6.17 -4.18 20.01
CA ARG A 212 -6.94 -2.94 20.01
C ARG A 212 -8.42 -3.20 20.26
N SER A 213 -8.96 -4.28 19.71
CA SER A 213 -10.33 -4.73 19.94
C SER A 213 -10.59 -5.05 21.42
N ALA A 214 -9.66 -5.75 22.10
CA ALA A 214 -9.71 -6.00 23.55
C ALA A 214 -9.69 -4.74 24.44
N MET A 215 -9.42 -3.56 23.86
CA MET A 215 -9.49 -2.26 24.54
C MET A 215 -10.79 -1.50 24.22
N ASP A 216 -11.80 -2.17 23.66
CA ASP A 216 -13.13 -1.65 23.34
C ASP A 216 -13.12 -0.30 22.59
N PRO A 217 -12.57 -0.25 21.35
CA PRO A 217 -12.56 0.97 20.54
C PRO A 217 -13.98 1.43 20.20
N PRO A 218 -14.22 2.74 20.04
CA PRO A 218 -15.51 3.23 19.53
C PRO A 218 -15.89 2.70 18.14
N LEU A 219 -14.87 2.42 17.31
CA LEU A 219 -15.02 1.75 16.02
C LEU A 219 -14.30 0.40 16.09
N ASP A 220 -15.06 -0.67 16.28
CA ASP A 220 -14.52 -2.03 16.36
C ASP A 220 -15.21 -2.99 15.39
N TYR A 221 -14.69 -3.09 14.18
CA TYR A 221 -15.30 -3.90 13.13
C TYR A 221 -15.16 -5.40 13.42
N ALA A 222 -16.29 -6.08 13.57
CA ALA A 222 -16.40 -7.53 13.79
C ALA A 222 -15.66 -8.08 15.04
N ASN A 223 -15.21 -7.20 15.95
CA ASN A 223 -14.54 -7.54 17.21
C ASN A 223 -13.49 -8.67 17.05
N PRO A 224 -12.33 -8.41 16.43
CA PRO A 224 -11.30 -9.41 16.15
C PRO A 224 -10.49 -9.86 17.38
N GLU A 225 -11.10 -9.97 18.56
CA GLU A 225 -10.48 -10.44 19.81
C GLU A 225 -10.25 -11.97 19.83
N THR A 226 -11.16 -12.73 19.22
CA THR A 226 -11.08 -14.20 19.21
C THR A 226 -10.33 -14.71 17.99
N TRP A 227 -9.91 -15.97 18.02
CA TRP A 227 -9.22 -16.59 16.88
C TRP A 227 -10.10 -16.56 15.61
N GLU A 228 -11.38 -16.86 15.74
CA GLU A 228 -12.34 -16.92 14.65
C GLU A 228 -12.61 -15.54 14.04
N SER A 229 -12.89 -14.55 14.90
CA SER A 229 -13.17 -13.17 14.47
C SER A 229 -11.93 -12.48 13.87
N PHE A 230 -10.74 -12.75 14.42
CA PHE A 230 -9.48 -12.30 13.85
C PHE A 230 -9.31 -12.80 12.41
N TRP A 231 -9.46 -14.11 12.18
CA TRP A 231 -9.31 -14.67 10.83
C TRP A 231 -10.43 -14.26 9.88
N TYR A 232 -11.65 -14.09 10.38
CA TYR A 232 -12.76 -13.53 9.60
C TYR A 232 -12.39 -12.17 8.99
N VAL A 233 -11.81 -11.28 9.80
CA VAL A 233 -11.34 -9.96 9.33
C VAL A 233 -10.13 -10.09 8.42
N VAL A 234 -9.09 -10.83 8.82
CA VAL A 234 -7.84 -10.93 8.08
C VAL A 234 -8.03 -11.55 6.69
N LEU A 235 -8.87 -12.57 6.58
CA LEU A 235 -9.12 -13.29 5.32
C LEU A 235 -10.18 -12.62 4.44
N GLY A 236 -10.85 -11.58 4.92
CA GLY A 236 -11.90 -10.93 4.13
C GLY A 236 -13.11 -11.83 3.91
N GLU A 237 -13.47 -12.67 4.89
CA GLU A 237 -14.51 -13.70 4.72
C GLU A 237 -15.86 -13.11 4.28
N GLN A 238 -16.17 -11.88 4.70
CA GLN A 238 -17.37 -11.16 4.26
C GLN A 238 -17.52 -11.03 2.73
N PHE A 239 -16.41 -11.07 2.00
CA PHE A 239 -16.38 -10.93 0.54
C PHE A 239 -16.33 -12.28 -0.19
N GLN A 240 -16.32 -13.39 0.54
CA GLN A 240 -16.36 -14.71 -0.08
C GLN A 240 -17.68 -14.90 -0.80
N GLY A 241 -17.62 -15.33 -2.06
CA GLY A 241 -18.79 -15.49 -2.91
C GLY A 241 -19.40 -14.18 -3.46
N SER A 242 -18.81 -13.01 -3.17
CA SER A 242 -19.25 -11.74 -3.78
C SER A 242 -18.98 -11.69 -5.29
N PHE A 243 -17.96 -12.42 -5.74
CA PHE A 243 -17.83 -12.77 -7.14
C PHE A 243 -18.62 -14.07 -7.33
N GLY A 244 -19.73 -13.99 -8.06
CA GLY A 244 -20.44 -15.20 -8.52
C GLY A 244 -19.51 -16.12 -9.31
N PRO A 245 -19.97 -17.29 -9.78
CA PRO A 245 -19.16 -18.09 -10.70
C PRO A 245 -18.69 -17.16 -11.83
N LEU A 246 -17.37 -17.05 -12.02
CA LEU A 246 -16.81 -16.30 -13.14
C LEU A 246 -17.51 -16.81 -14.38
N SER A 247 -18.28 -15.96 -15.03
CA SER A 247 -18.94 -16.31 -16.28
C SER A 247 -17.86 -16.88 -17.20
N PRO A 248 -18.08 -18.06 -17.81
CA PRO A 248 -17.16 -18.62 -18.79
C PRO A 248 -16.63 -17.52 -19.70
N PHE A 249 -15.34 -17.53 -20.01
CA PHE A 249 -14.70 -16.47 -20.80
C PHE A 249 -15.46 -16.18 -22.12
N ALA A 250 -16.15 -17.20 -22.66
CA ALA A 250 -17.06 -17.09 -23.80
C ALA A 250 -18.24 -16.12 -23.58
N ASP A 251 -18.84 -16.09 -22.40
CA ASP A 251 -19.99 -15.24 -22.06
C ASP A 251 -19.58 -13.77 -21.87
N ILE A 252 -18.36 -13.54 -21.40
CA ILE A 252 -17.74 -12.21 -21.31
C ILE A 252 -17.52 -11.65 -22.73
N VAL A 253 -17.00 -12.47 -23.65
CA VAL A 253 -16.77 -12.05 -25.04
C VAL A 253 -18.10 -11.82 -25.79
N ALA A 254 -19.13 -12.63 -25.51
CA ALA A 254 -20.46 -12.47 -26.11
C ALA A 254 -21.15 -11.18 -25.63
N SER A 255 -21.16 -10.90 -24.32
CA SER A 255 -21.76 -9.68 -23.77
C SER A 255 -21.07 -8.40 -24.26
N THR A 256 -19.74 -8.42 -24.41
CA THR A 256 -19.00 -7.27 -24.96
C THR A 256 -19.30 -7.04 -26.45
N ARG A 257 -19.71 -8.07 -27.19
CA ARG A 257 -20.05 -7.98 -28.60
C ARG A 257 -21.45 -7.40 -28.82
N ASP A 258 -22.40 -7.71 -27.94
CA ASP A 258 -23.77 -7.20 -28.00
C ASP A 258 -23.90 -5.74 -27.52
N GLU A 259 -22.96 -5.25 -26.70
CA GLU A 259 -22.89 -3.82 -26.34
C GLU A 259 -22.25 -2.92 -27.42
N LEU A 260 -21.65 -3.51 -28.46
CA LEU A 260 -20.93 -2.80 -29.52
C LEU A 260 -21.62 -2.87 -30.90
N VAL A 261 -22.85 -3.38 -30.97
CA VAL A 261 -23.72 -3.42 -32.17
C VAL A 261 -25.01 -2.67 -31.88
#